data_AF-A0A6I4TLT9-F1
#
_entry.id   AF-A0A6I4TLT9-F1
#
_cell.length_a   1.000
_cell.length_b   1.000
_cell.length_c   1.000
_cell.angle_alpha   90.00
_cell.angle_beta   90.00
_cell.angle_gamma   90.00
#
_symmetry.space_group_name_H-M   'P 1'
#
loop_
_entity.id
_entity.type
_entity.pdbx_description
1 polymer ?
#
loop_
_entity_poly.entity_id
_entity_poly.type
_entity_poly.pdbx_seq_one_letter_code
_entity_poly.pdbx_strand_id
1 'polypeptide(L)'
;MRIRPQQLRVFAAIAMQRVSERDLRTTHEIIQGLSPVSFIDLIRDLEDEIENSLNVSFESKEERGFAGSEFSSLYMELDRIRRKDLKVPVASFVELLSEALRKDPSVELSSLPPFDPRRGLQAWIKRLIKAVDDHQIYQAVMYLRDRSGREDAGSAWKLR
;
A
#
# COMPACT_ATOMS: atom_id res chain seq x y z
N MET A 1 -14.29 25.01 -16.77
CA MET A 1 -13.56 24.33 -17.86
C MET A 1 -13.78 22.84 -17.67
N ARG A 2 -14.29 22.08 -18.66
CA ARG A 2 -14.60 20.65 -18.48
C ARG A 2 -13.32 19.83 -18.65
N ILE A 3 -12.91 19.12 -17.61
CA ILE A 3 -11.77 18.20 -17.63
C ILE A 3 -12.12 17.05 -18.58
N ARG A 4 -11.23 16.79 -19.54
CA ARG A 4 -11.43 15.72 -20.53
C ARG A 4 -10.97 14.39 -19.93
N PRO A 5 -11.62 13.26 -20.26
CA PRO A 5 -11.24 11.93 -19.74
C PRO A 5 -9.78 11.55 -20.01
N GLN A 6 -9.18 12.11 -21.07
CA GLN A 6 -7.78 11.91 -21.41
C GLN A 6 -6.82 12.56 -20.40
N GLN A 7 -7.23 13.67 -19.78
CA GLN A 7 -6.45 14.37 -18.76
C GLN A 7 -6.44 13.55 -17.46
N LEU A 8 -7.57 12.98 -17.05
CA LEU A 8 -7.68 12.09 -15.89
C LEU A 8 -6.77 10.86 -16.01
N ARG A 9 -6.69 10.25 -17.20
CA ARG A 9 -5.78 9.11 -17.45
C ARG A 9 -4.31 9.46 -17.27
N VAL A 10 -3.90 10.67 -17.65
CA VAL A 10 -2.52 11.14 -17.48
C VAL A 10 -2.21 11.34 -16.00
N PHE A 11 -3.12 11.95 -15.25
CA PHE A 11 -2.95 12.12 -13.81
C PHE A 11 -2.99 10.79 -13.05
N ALA A 12 -3.85 9.85 -13.43
CA ALA A 12 -3.86 8.48 -12.90
C ALA A 12 -2.55 7.72 -13.22
N ALA A 13 -2.00 7.89 -14.43
CA ALA A 13 -0.69 7.32 -14.79
C ALA A 13 0.47 7.92 -13.98
N ILE A 14 0.38 9.21 -13.63
CA ILE A 14 1.34 9.91 -12.77
C ILE A 14 1.25 9.41 -11.32
N ALA A 15 0.03 9.22 -10.79
CA ALA A 15 -0.19 8.62 -9.48
C ALA A 15 0.37 7.17 -9.40
N MET A 16 0.42 6.46 -10.54
CA MET A 16 0.88 5.07 -10.62
C MET A 16 2.37 4.87 -10.99
N GLN A 17 3.23 5.87 -10.72
CA GLN A 17 4.70 5.73 -10.64
C GLN A 17 5.49 5.32 -11.91
N ARG A 18 4.95 5.41 -13.13
CA ARG A 18 5.74 5.22 -14.36
C ARG A 18 5.65 6.44 -15.27
N VAL A 19 6.37 7.50 -14.89
CA VAL A 19 6.26 8.79 -15.58
C VAL A 19 7.50 9.03 -16.43
N SER A 20 7.31 9.25 -17.73
CA SER A 20 8.36 9.74 -18.60
C SER A 20 8.53 11.26 -18.46
N GLU A 21 9.70 11.81 -18.80
CA GLU A 21 9.94 13.27 -18.77
C GLU A 21 8.90 14.05 -19.60
N ARG A 22 8.45 13.45 -20.71
CA ARG A 22 7.41 14.00 -21.57
C ARG A 22 6.10 14.20 -20.81
N ASP A 23 5.69 13.21 -20.02
CA ASP A 23 4.42 13.27 -19.28
C ASP A 23 4.48 14.29 -18.15
N LEU A 24 5.65 14.46 -17.51
CA LEU A 24 5.88 15.53 -16.52
C LEU A 24 5.76 16.92 -17.16
N ARG A 25 6.33 17.11 -18.34
CA ARG A 25 6.28 18.39 -19.06
C ARG A 25 4.87 18.74 -19.50
N THR A 26 4.14 17.78 -20.07
CA THR A 26 2.73 17.97 -20.43
C THR A 26 1.87 18.29 -19.20
N THR A 27 2.17 17.69 -18.06
CA THR A 27 1.46 17.98 -16.79
C THR A 27 1.73 19.38 -16.30
N HIS A 28 2.99 19.81 -16.33
CA HIS A 28 3.38 21.16 -15.97
C HIS A 28 2.67 22.22 -16.84
N GLU A 29 2.60 21.99 -18.15
CA GLU A 29 1.87 22.87 -19.08
C GLU A 29 0.36 22.94 -18.76
N ILE A 30 -0.25 21.81 -18.39
CA ILE A 30 -1.66 21.77 -17.98
C ILE A 30 -1.88 22.52 -16.67
N ILE A 31 -1.01 22.32 -15.67
CA ILE A 31 -1.12 22.97 -14.36
C ILE A 31 -0.92 24.49 -14.46
N GLN A 32 0.03 24.93 -15.30
CA GLN A 32 0.26 26.36 -15.54
C GLN A 32 -0.96 27.07 -16.14
N GLY A 33 -1.83 26.35 -16.87
CA GLY A 33 -3.07 26.89 -17.44
C GLY A 33 -4.25 26.91 -16.47
N LEU A 34 -4.11 26.35 -15.26
CA LEU A 34 -5.20 26.24 -14.29
C LEU A 34 -5.15 27.38 -13.26
N SER A 35 -6.33 27.82 -12.83
CA SER A 35 -6.42 28.64 -11.63
C SER A 35 -6.11 27.80 -10.39
N PRO A 36 -5.59 28.40 -9.30
CA PRO A 36 -5.30 27.67 -8.07
C PRO A 36 -6.49 26.89 -7.51
N VAL A 37 -7.71 27.43 -7.65
CA VAL A 37 -8.95 26.78 -7.23
C VAL A 37 -9.22 25.52 -8.06
N SER A 38 -9.11 25.62 -9.39
CA SER A 38 -9.33 24.47 -10.28
C SER A 38 -8.28 23.39 -10.10
N PHE A 39 -7.07 23.76 -9.71
CA PHE A 39 -6.01 22.81 -9.38
C PHE A 39 -6.32 22.04 -8.10
N ILE A 40 -6.78 22.72 -7.06
CA ILE A 40 -7.19 22.07 -5.80
C ILE A 40 -8.36 21.11 -6.03
N ASP A 41 -9.36 21.53 -6.80
CA ASP A 41 -10.51 20.67 -7.14
C ASP A 41 -10.05 19.43 -7.93
N LEU A 42 -9.15 19.61 -8.89
CA LEU A 42 -8.56 18.49 -9.65
C LEU A 42 -7.79 17.50 -8.76
N ILE A 43 -7.04 17.99 -7.76
CA ILE A 43 -6.32 17.11 -6.83
C ILE A 43 -7.30 16.30 -5.99
N ARG A 44 -8.38 16.92 -5.50
CA ARG A 44 -9.43 16.21 -4.73
C ARG A 44 -10.15 15.17 -5.57
N ASP A 45 -10.53 15.52 -6.80
CA ASP A 45 -11.16 14.59 -7.74
C ASP A 45 -10.24 13.37 -8.02
N LEU A 46 -8.92 13.60 -8.09
CA LEU A 46 -7.95 12.53 -8.26
C LEU A 46 -7.76 11.68 -7.01
N GLU A 47 -7.76 12.29 -5.82
CA GLU A 47 -7.72 11.56 -4.55
C GLU A 47 -8.94 10.64 -4.42
N ASP A 48 -10.13 11.16 -4.71
CA ASP A 48 -11.39 10.40 -4.72
C ASP A 48 -11.38 9.30 -5.79
N GLU A 49 -10.88 9.58 -7.00
CA GLU A 49 -10.80 8.58 -8.08
C GLU A 49 -9.75 7.50 -7.78
N ILE A 50 -8.64 7.82 -7.10
CA ILE A 50 -7.67 6.85 -6.61
C ILE A 50 -8.29 5.97 -5.52
N GLU A 51 -8.97 6.55 -4.55
CA GLU A 51 -9.65 5.80 -3.48
C GLU A 51 -10.70 4.84 -4.06
N ASN A 52 -11.50 5.32 -5.01
CA ASN A 52 -12.51 4.51 -5.68
C ASN A 52 -11.90 3.44 -6.61
N SER A 53 -10.83 3.77 -7.34
CA SER A 53 -10.19 2.82 -8.25
C SER A 53 -9.35 1.76 -7.53
N LEU A 54 -8.82 2.07 -6.34
CA LEU A 54 -8.23 1.07 -5.45
C LEU A 54 -9.30 0.07 -5.02
N ASN A 55 -10.45 0.54 -4.53
CA ASN A 55 -11.57 -0.33 -4.14
C ASN A 55 -12.01 -1.25 -5.30
N VAL A 56 -12.14 -0.71 -6.52
CA VAL A 56 -12.53 -1.49 -7.72
C VAL A 56 -11.41 -2.41 -8.22
N SER A 57 -10.13 -2.05 -8.06
CA SER A 57 -8.99 -2.89 -8.48
C SER A 57 -8.73 -4.05 -7.53
N PHE A 58 -9.18 -3.95 -6.28
CA PHE A 58 -9.24 -5.07 -5.34
C PHE A 58 -10.40 -6.00 -5.70
N GLU A 59 -11.61 -5.49 -5.92
CA GLU A 59 -12.78 -6.30 -6.33
C GLU A 59 -12.60 -6.99 -7.70
N SER A 60 -11.96 -6.33 -8.68
CA SER A 60 -11.73 -6.91 -10.01
C SER A 60 -10.54 -7.89 -10.09
N LYS A 61 -9.73 -7.98 -9.02
CA LYS A 61 -8.80 -9.11 -8.82
C LYS A 61 -9.47 -10.33 -8.19
N GLU A 62 -10.59 -10.17 -7.50
CA GLU A 62 -11.34 -11.28 -6.88
C GLU A 62 -12.00 -12.20 -7.92
N GLU A 63 -12.37 -11.71 -9.11
CA GLU A 63 -13.09 -12.53 -10.10
C GLU A 63 -12.21 -13.38 -11.04
N ARG A 64 -10.87 -13.26 -10.98
CA ARG A 64 -9.97 -14.06 -11.85
C ARG A 64 -8.76 -14.61 -11.09
N GLY A 65 -8.99 -15.52 -10.14
CA GLY A 65 -7.87 -16.01 -9.32
C GLY A 65 -7.95 -17.32 -8.54
N PHE A 66 -8.96 -18.18 -8.72
CA PHE A 66 -9.01 -19.62 -8.34
C PHE A 66 -7.97 -20.12 -7.28
N ALA A 67 -8.34 -19.97 -6.00
CA ALA A 67 -8.10 -20.88 -4.87
C ALA A 67 -6.90 -21.85 -4.99
N GLY A 68 -5.68 -21.37 -4.71
CA GLY A 68 -4.51 -22.24 -4.54
C GLY A 68 -3.17 -21.50 -4.60
N SER A 69 -3.07 -20.44 -5.40
CA SER A 69 -1.83 -19.65 -5.55
C SER A 69 -1.73 -18.45 -4.58
N GLU A 70 -2.84 -17.99 -4.01
CA GLU A 70 -2.92 -16.76 -3.20
C GLU A 70 -2.09 -16.83 -1.92
N PHE A 71 -2.16 -17.95 -1.18
CA PHE A 71 -1.36 -18.12 0.04
C PHE A 71 0.15 -18.04 -0.24
N SER A 72 0.59 -18.67 -1.33
CA SER A 72 1.99 -18.62 -1.75
C SER A 72 2.38 -17.20 -2.17
N SER A 73 1.48 -16.48 -2.86
CA SER A 73 1.69 -15.11 -3.29
C SER A 73 1.83 -14.15 -2.10
N LEU A 74 0.90 -14.19 -1.15
CA LEU A 74 0.92 -13.34 0.04
C LEU A 74 2.15 -13.62 0.90
N TYR A 75 2.47 -14.89 1.18
CA TYR A 75 3.69 -15.24 1.91
C TYR A 75 4.96 -14.68 1.24
N MET A 76 5.10 -14.88 -0.08
CA MET A 76 6.27 -14.38 -0.81
C MET A 76 6.35 -12.86 -0.80
N GLU A 77 5.22 -12.17 -0.91
CA GLU A 77 5.17 -10.71 -0.85
C GLU A 77 5.55 -10.19 0.53
N LEU A 78 5.00 -10.77 1.60
CA LEU A 78 5.34 -10.41 2.97
C LEU A 78 6.81 -10.67 3.30
N ASP A 79 7.35 -11.82 2.91
CA ASP A 79 8.77 -12.12 3.12
C ASP A 79 9.68 -11.21 2.26
N ARG A 80 9.24 -10.80 1.07
CA ARG A 80 9.94 -9.82 0.24
C ARG A 80 9.98 -8.45 0.91
N ILE A 81 8.85 -7.93 1.40
CA ILE A 81 8.78 -6.64 2.10
C ILE A 81 9.66 -6.68 3.36
N ARG A 82 9.56 -7.76 4.14
CA ARG A 82 10.40 -7.99 5.32
C ARG A 82 11.90 -7.91 4.99
N ARG A 83 12.35 -8.61 3.95
CA ARG A 83 13.78 -8.69 3.61
C ARG A 83 14.31 -7.44 2.92
N LYS A 84 13.54 -6.85 2.00
CA LYS A 84 14.02 -5.76 1.13
C LYS A 84 13.78 -4.39 1.74
N ASP A 85 12.59 -4.18 2.29
CA ASP A 85 12.15 -2.85 2.70
C ASP A 85 12.44 -2.66 4.18
N LEU A 86 11.96 -3.58 5.02
CA LEU A 86 12.10 -3.48 6.48
C LEU A 86 13.47 -3.97 6.98
N LYS A 87 14.11 -4.91 6.27
CA LYS A 87 15.39 -5.55 6.62
C LYS A 87 15.43 -6.13 8.04
N VAL A 88 14.29 -6.55 8.57
CA VAL A 88 14.18 -7.06 9.94
C VAL A 88 14.23 -8.60 10.02
N PRO A 89 14.71 -9.16 11.15
CA PRO A 89 14.56 -10.59 11.45
C PRO A 89 13.09 -11.02 11.47
N VAL A 90 12.84 -12.32 11.27
CA VAL A 90 11.47 -12.88 11.26
C VAL A 90 10.73 -12.59 12.57
N ALA A 91 11.38 -12.77 13.72
CA ALA A 91 10.76 -12.52 15.02
C ALA A 91 10.30 -11.06 15.17
N SER A 92 11.18 -10.11 14.85
CA SER A 92 10.86 -8.67 14.89
C SER A 92 9.76 -8.30 13.89
N PHE A 93 9.75 -8.89 12.70
CA PHE A 93 8.67 -8.68 11.73
C PHE A 93 7.31 -9.10 12.26
N VAL A 94 7.25 -10.28 12.87
CA VAL A 94 6.03 -10.84 13.46
C VAL A 94 5.53 -9.95 14.59
N GLU A 95 6.42 -9.47 15.46
CA GLU A 95 6.07 -8.55 16.55
C GLU A 95 5.50 -7.24 16.01
N LEU A 96 6.19 -6.61 15.06
CA LEU A 96 5.74 -5.37 14.42
C LEU A 96 4.39 -5.53 13.72
N LEU A 97 4.21 -6.63 12.98
CA LEU A 97 2.96 -6.92 12.28
C LEU A 97 1.83 -7.20 13.26
N SER A 98 2.10 -7.96 14.32
CA SER A 98 1.12 -8.20 15.37
C SER A 98 0.72 -6.89 16.06
N GLU A 99 1.67 -6.00 16.33
CA GLU A 99 1.39 -4.68 16.92
C GLU A 99 0.59 -3.78 15.97
N ALA A 100 0.89 -3.79 14.67
CA ALA A 100 0.14 -3.04 13.67
C ALA A 100 -1.30 -3.55 13.56
N LEU A 101 -1.51 -4.86 13.54
CA LEU A 101 -2.85 -5.47 13.50
C LEU A 101 -3.65 -5.18 14.76
N ARG A 102 -3.02 -5.11 15.94
CA ARG A 102 -3.71 -4.75 17.20
C ARG A 102 -4.18 -3.30 17.27
N LYS A 103 -3.63 -2.42 16.43
CA LYS A 103 -4.07 -1.02 16.34
C LYS A 103 -5.31 -0.87 15.46
N ASP A 104 -5.65 -1.89 14.69
CA ASP A 104 -6.86 -1.91 13.88
C ASP A 104 -8.06 -2.31 14.76
N PRO A 105 -9.08 -1.44 14.93
CA PRO A 105 -10.25 -1.75 15.75
C PRO A 105 -11.12 -2.88 15.18
N SER A 106 -10.93 -3.23 13.90
CA SER A 106 -11.64 -4.33 13.25
C SER A 106 -11.04 -5.71 13.51
N VAL A 107 -9.86 -5.79 14.14
CA VAL A 107 -9.19 -7.05 14.45
C VAL A 107 -9.40 -7.41 15.93
N GLU A 108 -10.05 -8.54 16.18
CA GLU A 108 -10.16 -9.06 17.55
C GLU A 108 -8.79 -9.51 18.08
N LEU A 109 -8.34 -8.91 19.19
CA LEU A 109 -7.06 -9.25 19.84
C LEU A 109 -6.87 -10.74 20.15
N SER A 110 -7.97 -11.45 20.44
CA SER A 110 -7.99 -12.89 20.72
C SER A 110 -7.84 -13.77 19.48
N SER A 111 -8.01 -13.22 18.27
CA SER A 111 -7.92 -13.99 17.02
C SER A 111 -6.47 -14.15 16.53
N LEU A 112 -5.54 -13.31 17.00
CA LEU A 112 -4.15 -13.32 16.55
C LEU A 112 -3.40 -14.59 17.03
N PRO A 113 -2.93 -15.47 16.13
CA PRO A 113 -2.22 -16.68 16.52
C PRO A 113 -0.82 -16.35 17.06
N PRO A 114 -0.36 -17.05 18.12
CA PRO A 114 1.00 -16.89 18.61
C PRO A 114 2.02 -17.41 17.59
N PHE A 115 3.18 -16.75 17.53
CA PHE A 115 4.29 -17.17 16.68
C PHE A 115 5.09 -18.30 17.29
N ASP A 116 5.37 -19.31 16.47
CA ASP A 116 6.24 -20.44 16.83
C ASP A 116 7.49 -20.42 15.93
N PRO A 117 8.66 -20.04 16.48
CA PRO A 117 9.91 -19.98 15.73
C PRO A 117 10.31 -21.30 15.06
N ARG A 118 9.89 -22.46 15.62
CA ARG A 118 10.22 -23.78 15.07
C ARG A 118 9.49 -24.09 13.78
N ARG A 119 8.30 -23.50 13.60
CA ARG A 119 7.45 -23.68 12.41
C ARG A 119 7.67 -22.58 11.37
N GLY A 120 8.21 -21.44 11.79
CA GLY A 120 8.62 -20.35 10.92
C GLY A 120 7.47 -19.46 10.41
N LEU A 121 7.85 -18.44 9.63
CA LEU A 121 6.96 -17.37 9.18
C LEU A 121 5.79 -17.87 8.32
N GLN A 122 6.05 -18.80 7.42
CA GLN A 122 5.04 -19.34 6.50
C GLN A 122 3.91 -20.03 7.27
N ALA A 123 4.25 -20.88 8.25
CA ALA A 123 3.24 -21.58 9.05
C ALA A 123 2.42 -20.61 9.90
N TRP A 124 3.03 -19.54 10.39
CA TRP A 124 2.34 -18.50 11.15
C TRP A 124 1.39 -17.69 10.28
N ILE A 125 1.81 -17.22 9.10
CA ILE A 125 0.94 -16.53 8.14
C ILE A 125 -0.25 -17.41 7.74
N LYS A 126 -0.04 -18.72 7.55
CA LYS A 126 -1.13 -19.67 7.25
C LYS A 126 -2.20 -19.73 8.34
N ARG A 127 -1.81 -19.50 9.60
CA ARG A 127 -2.75 -19.42 10.72
C ARG A 127 -3.37 -18.04 10.82
N LEU A 128 -2.61 -17.00 10.51
CA LEU A 128 -3.05 -15.61 10.56
C LEU A 128 -4.21 -15.35 9.58
N ILE A 129 -4.07 -15.83 8.34
CA ILE A 129 -5.09 -15.70 7.28
C ILE A 129 -6.42 -16.40 7.63
N LYS A 130 -6.39 -17.38 8.54
CA LYS A 130 -7.63 -18.02 9.03
C LYS A 130 -8.37 -17.18 10.06
N ALA A 131 -7.73 -16.17 10.62
CA ALA A 131 -8.21 -15.38 11.74
C ALA A 131 -8.36 -13.88 11.42
N VAL A 132 -7.67 -13.41 10.38
CA VAL A 132 -7.59 -12.03 9.94
C VAL A 132 -7.65 -12.01 8.43
N ASP A 133 -8.37 -11.06 7.86
CA ASP A 133 -8.51 -10.91 6.41
C ASP A 133 -7.16 -10.59 5.76
N ASP A 134 -6.90 -11.14 4.57
CA ASP A 134 -5.68 -10.90 3.80
C ASP A 134 -5.44 -9.40 3.54
N HIS A 135 -6.51 -8.62 3.35
CA HIS A 135 -6.46 -7.18 3.17
C HIS A 135 -5.94 -6.48 4.43
N GLN A 136 -6.44 -6.85 5.61
CA GLN A 136 -6.00 -6.26 6.89
C GLN A 136 -4.53 -6.57 7.15
N ILE A 137 -4.10 -7.80 6.86
CA ILE A 137 -2.68 -8.21 6.95
C ILE A 137 -1.83 -7.36 6.02
N TYR A 138 -2.28 -7.16 4.78
CA TYR A 138 -1.56 -6.35 3.79
C TYR A 138 -1.45 -4.88 4.21
N GLN A 139 -2.56 -4.26 4.62
CA GLN A 139 -2.60 -2.87 5.08
C GLN A 139 -1.67 -2.63 6.27
N ALA A 140 -1.67 -3.55 7.24
CA ALA A 140 -0.78 -3.48 8.39
C ALA A 140 0.70 -3.52 7.99
N VAL A 141 1.06 -4.34 7.00
CA VAL A 141 2.43 -4.43 6.49
C VAL A 141 2.83 -3.19 5.69
N MET A 142 1.91 -2.64 4.91
CA MET A 142 2.12 -1.41 4.15
C MET A 142 2.31 -0.21 5.07
N TYR A 143 1.54 -0.13 6.16
CA TYR A 143 1.73 0.85 7.22
C TYR A 143 3.12 0.75 7.88
N LEU A 144 3.60 -0.46 8.16
CA LEU A 144 4.95 -0.66 8.68
C LEU A 144 6.02 -0.19 7.69
N ARG A 145 5.83 -0.47 6.39
CA ARG A 145 6.74 -0.02 5.33
C ARG A 145 6.83 1.51 5.28
N ASP A 146 5.69 2.21 5.32
CA ASP A 146 5.68 3.67 5.29
C ASP A 146 6.36 4.28 6.54
N ARG A 147 6.18 3.67 7.72
CA ARG A 147 6.87 4.10 8.95
C ARG A 147 8.37 3.86 8.92
N SER A 148 8.81 2.68 8.46
CA SER A 148 10.24 2.35 8.40
C SER A 148 11.03 3.28 7.47
N GLY A 149 10.39 3.79 6.40
CA GLY A 149 10.99 4.80 5.51
C GLY A 149 11.21 6.16 6.16
N ARG A 150 10.57 6.45 7.30
CA ARG A 150 10.69 7.73 8.02
C ARG A 150 11.72 7.73 9.14
N GLU A 151 12.08 6.56 9.69
CA GLU A 151 13.03 6.48 10.81
C GLU A 151 14.50 6.34 10.34
N ASP A 152 14.76 5.75 9.16
CA ASP A 152 16.12 5.64 8.58
C ASP A 152 16.50 6.81 7.64
N ALA A 153 15.56 7.70 7.32
CA ALA A 153 15.86 8.97 6.70
C ALA A 153 16.31 9.97 7.77
N GLY A 154 17.54 9.81 8.25
CA GLY A 154 18.19 10.81 9.09
C GLY A 154 18.05 12.20 8.46
N SER A 155 17.17 13.03 9.04
CA SER A 155 17.23 14.51 9.03
C SER A 155 17.74 15.15 7.72
N ALA A 156 17.15 14.83 6.56
CA ALA A 156 17.43 15.55 5.31
C ALA A 156 16.68 16.88 5.18
N TRP A 157 15.81 17.22 6.14
CA TRP A 157 14.98 18.44 6.15
C TRP A 157 15.40 19.48 7.19
N LYS A 158 16.68 19.55 7.55
CA LYS A 158 17.20 20.77 8.20
C LYS A 158 17.46 21.82 7.12
N LEU A 159 16.43 22.63 6.85
CA LEU A 159 16.57 23.95 6.21
C LEU A 159 17.67 24.74 6.94
N ARG A 160 18.76 25.01 6.23
CA ARG A 160 19.65 26.15 6.44
C ARG A 160 19.67 26.95 5.17
#